data_AF-A0A2G4H5T8-F1
#
_entry.id   AF-A0A2G4H5T8-F1
#
_cell.length_a   1.000
_cell.length_b   1.000
_cell.length_c   1.000
_cell.angle_alpha   90.00
_cell.angle_beta   90.00
_cell.angle_gamma   90.00
#
_symmetry.space_group_name_H-M   'P 1'
#
loop_
_entity.id
_entity.type
_entity.pdbx_description
1 polymer ?
#
loop_
_entity_poly.entity_id
_entity_poly.type
_entity_poly.pdbx_seq_one_letter_code
_entity_poly.pdbx_strand_id
1 'polypeptide(L)'
;MRLWRKKDDDVASVLRKVGKREPFRWVRQLDAVELERLADNVRVELDTCGSRDDLLESAARLHYQTRPRIEGRLKRGEDVVDEEAARGRALALIFEHRYGVPLERALDEGLEIDDATEESNLQIERVLRQLGLAYSVLDEGHWVFELEAASVHVRHYVAAGSLDVYSPVRLWEEDEDVSPLLLRQNGGSVAGAFWGICTFESAGDHLCACARVATADLQAASVSFALASVAALVAAAARAADDD
;
A
#
# COMPACT_ATOMS: atom_id res chain seq x y z
N MET A 1 18.47 6.25 7.50
CA MET A 1 18.06 4.88 7.13
C MET A 1 17.04 4.37 8.13
N ARG A 2 15.75 4.59 7.86
CA ARG A 2 14.68 3.98 8.64
C ARG A 2 14.10 2.86 7.77
N LEU A 3 14.06 1.65 8.32
CA LEU A 3 13.41 0.48 7.72
C LEU A 3 11.90 0.70 7.69
N TRP A 4 11.38 1.17 6.58
CA TRP A 4 9.95 1.43 6.43
C TRP A 4 9.35 0.46 5.43
N ARG A 5 8.15 -0.02 5.76
CA ARG A 5 7.17 -0.60 4.83
C ARG A 5 7.41 -2.03 4.32
N LYS A 6 7.54 -3.00 5.23
CA LYS A 6 7.36 -4.43 4.91
C LYS A 6 6.15 -5.08 5.58
N LYS A 7 5.23 -4.33 6.21
CA LYS A 7 4.37 -4.91 7.26
C LYS A 7 2.91 -4.54 7.34
N ASP A 8 2.37 -3.74 6.42
CA ASP A 8 0.95 -3.40 6.53
C ASP A 8 0.03 -4.53 6.01
N ASP A 9 0.52 -5.41 5.13
CA ASP A 9 -0.14 -6.70 4.81
C ASP A 9 0.04 -7.76 5.93
N ASP A 10 1.03 -7.56 6.81
CA ASP A 10 1.30 -8.42 7.96
C ASP A 10 0.59 -7.88 9.21
N VAL A 11 -0.68 -7.48 9.07
CA VAL A 11 -1.58 -7.14 10.17
C VAL A 11 -1.56 -8.25 11.22
N ALA A 12 -1.48 -9.52 10.79
CA ALA A 12 -1.28 -10.66 11.67
C ALA A 12 0.02 -10.52 12.51
N SER A 13 1.16 -10.11 11.95
CA SER A 13 2.34 -9.77 12.77
C SER A 13 2.15 -8.54 13.63
N VAL A 14 1.41 -7.52 13.19
CA VAL A 14 1.11 -6.37 14.05
C VAL A 14 0.33 -6.85 15.28
N LEU A 15 -0.70 -7.69 15.09
CA LEU A 15 -1.46 -8.31 16.17
C LEU A 15 -0.59 -9.22 17.05
N ARG A 16 0.36 -9.98 16.47
CA ARG A 16 1.37 -10.72 17.26
C ARG A 16 2.28 -9.80 18.09
N LYS A 17 2.54 -8.56 17.62
CA LYS A 17 3.26 -7.54 18.40
C LYS A 17 2.37 -6.99 19.53
N VAL A 18 1.09 -6.74 19.26
CA VAL A 18 0.08 -6.34 20.26
C VAL A 18 0.05 -7.37 21.39
N GLY A 19 -0.04 -8.66 21.05
CA GLY A 19 -0.08 -9.74 22.03
C GLY A 19 1.19 -9.96 22.86
N LYS A 20 2.27 -9.20 22.63
CA LYS A 20 3.45 -9.23 23.52
C LYS A 20 3.25 -8.45 24.82
N ARG A 21 2.27 -7.53 24.86
CA ARG A 21 2.04 -6.62 25.98
C ARG A 21 0.73 -6.96 26.68
N GLU A 22 0.70 -6.80 28.00
CA GLU A 22 -0.56 -6.74 28.74
C GLU A 22 -1.37 -5.51 28.27
N PRO A 23 -2.71 -5.59 28.21
CA PRO A 23 -3.59 -6.72 28.56
C PRO A 23 -3.80 -7.76 27.42
N PHE A 24 -3.10 -7.64 26.30
CA PHE A 24 -3.44 -8.32 25.05
C PHE A 24 -2.80 -9.70 24.87
N ARG A 25 -2.25 -10.32 25.92
CA ARG A 25 -1.55 -11.61 25.78
C ARG A 25 -2.42 -12.72 25.20
N TRP A 26 -3.74 -12.67 25.39
CA TRP A 26 -4.71 -13.58 24.80
C TRP A 26 -4.66 -13.62 23.26
N VAL A 27 -4.24 -12.54 22.59
CA VAL A 27 -4.09 -12.50 21.13
C VAL A 27 -3.08 -13.53 20.62
N ARG A 28 -2.08 -13.91 21.44
CA ARG A 28 -1.12 -14.97 21.10
C ARG A 28 -1.66 -16.38 21.28
N GLN A 29 -2.78 -16.52 21.99
CA GLN A 29 -3.42 -17.80 22.28
C GLN A 29 -4.49 -18.14 21.23
N LEU A 30 -4.87 -17.17 20.40
CA LEU A 30 -5.77 -17.37 19.27
C LEU A 30 -5.19 -18.40 18.30
N ASP A 31 -6.07 -19.23 17.75
CA ASP A 31 -5.69 -20.08 16.64
C ASP A 31 -5.47 -19.27 15.35
N ALA A 32 -5.01 -19.93 14.29
CA ALA A 32 -4.71 -19.27 13.03
C ALA A 32 -5.95 -18.63 12.37
N VAL A 33 -7.12 -19.25 12.53
CA VAL A 33 -8.38 -18.79 11.92
C VAL A 33 -8.91 -17.56 12.66
N GLU A 34 -8.87 -17.59 13.99
CA GLU A 34 -9.28 -16.48 14.84
C GLU A 34 -8.37 -15.26 14.70
N LEU A 35 -7.05 -15.48 14.61
CA LEU A 35 -6.08 -14.42 14.36
C LEU A 35 -6.31 -13.77 12.99
N GLU A 36 -6.59 -14.57 11.97
CA GLU A 36 -6.87 -14.05 10.63
C GLU A 36 -8.18 -13.25 10.60
N ARG A 37 -9.25 -13.75 11.26
CA ARG A 37 -10.50 -12.98 11.41
C ARG A 37 -10.27 -11.63 12.08
N LEU A 38 -9.43 -11.58 13.11
CA LEU A 38 -9.09 -10.34 13.79
C LEU A 38 -8.26 -9.42 12.88
N ALA A 39 -7.35 -9.99 12.08
CA ALA A 39 -6.57 -9.25 11.10
C ALA A 39 -7.45 -8.65 10.00
N ASP A 40 -8.40 -9.42 9.48
CA ASP A 40 -9.37 -8.95 8.47
C ASP A 40 -10.18 -7.76 8.99
N ASN A 41 -10.64 -7.80 10.24
CA ASN A 41 -11.35 -6.66 10.82
C ASN A 41 -10.50 -5.39 10.90
N VAL A 42 -9.19 -5.52 11.11
CA VAL A 42 -8.27 -4.36 11.08
C VAL A 42 -8.03 -3.90 9.64
N ARG A 43 -7.89 -4.82 8.68
CA ARG A 43 -7.75 -4.50 7.25
C ARG A 43 -8.96 -3.72 6.73
N VAL A 44 -10.17 -4.16 7.07
CA VAL A 44 -11.41 -3.47 6.71
C VAL A 44 -11.42 -2.02 7.23
N GLU A 45 -11.02 -1.79 8.48
CA GLU A 45 -10.93 -0.42 9.01
C GLU A 45 -9.89 0.41 8.24
N LEU A 46 -8.72 -0.17 7.96
CA LEU A 46 -7.66 0.47 7.18
C LEU A 46 -8.07 0.78 5.73
N ASP A 47 -9.02 0.03 5.16
CA ASP A 47 -9.55 0.28 3.82
C ASP A 47 -10.59 1.40 3.80
N THR A 48 -11.11 1.77 4.98
CA THR A 48 -12.00 2.92 5.14
C THR A 48 -11.26 4.21 5.50
N CYS A 49 -10.05 4.11 6.05
CA CYS A 49 -9.21 5.27 6.35
C CYS A 49 -8.55 5.80 5.06
N GLY A 50 -9.05 6.94 4.54
CA GLY A 50 -8.52 7.60 3.34
C GLY A 50 -7.36 8.53 3.64
N SER A 51 -7.31 9.06 4.86
CA SER A 51 -6.29 10.01 5.31
C SER A 51 -5.60 9.56 6.60
N ARG A 52 -4.54 10.28 6.97
CA ARG A 52 -3.94 10.17 8.30
C ARG A 52 -4.96 10.46 9.40
N ASP A 53 -5.77 11.50 9.23
CA ASP A 53 -6.72 11.95 10.23
C ASP A 53 -7.84 10.94 10.43
N ASP A 54 -8.30 10.26 9.36
CA ASP A 54 -9.26 9.16 9.46
C ASP A 54 -8.69 8.00 10.29
N LEU A 55 -7.41 7.67 10.08
CA LEU A 55 -6.72 6.63 10.84
C LEU A 55 -6.49 7.04 12.29
N LEU A 56 -6.11 8.30 12.52
CA LEU A 56 -5.97 8.89 13.85
C LEU A 56 -7.30 8.87 14.60
N GLU A 57 -8.38 9.33 13.97
CA GLU A 57 -9.73 9.34 14.52
C GLU A 57 -10.20 7.92 14.83
N SER A 58 -10.02 6.99 13.89
CA SER A 58 -10.43 5.58 14.08
C SER A 58 -9.68 4.92 15.24
N ALA A 59 -8.37 5.12 15.32
CA ALA A 59 -7.54 4.63 16.43
C ALA A 59 -7.92 5.29 17.76
N ALA A 60 -8.14 6.60 17.77
CA ALA A 60 -8.52 7.37 18.95
C ALA A 60 -9.89 6.96 19.48
N ARG A 61 -10.87 6.82 18.58
CA ARG A 61 -12.22 6.36 18.90
C ARG A 61 -12.18 5.02 19.64
N LEU A 62 -11.48 4.03 19.09
CA LEU A 62 -11.35 2.72 19.72
C LEU A 62 -10.57 2.78 21.04
N HIS A 63 -9.51 3.59 21.11
CA HIS A 63 -8.74 3.81 22.35
C HIS A 63 -9.64 4.35 23.47
N TYR A 64 -10.35 5.45 23.23
CA TYR A 64 -11.20 6.07 24.25
C TYR A 64 -12.43 5.22 24.62
N GLN A 65 -13.01 4.49 23.66
CA GLN A 65 -14.14 3.59 23.94
C GLN A 65 -13.75 2.38 24.79
N THR A 66 -12.57 1.81 24.55
CA THR A 66 -12.18 0.53 25.17
C THR A 66 -11.35 0.71 26.43
N ARG A 67 -10.61 1.82 26.57
CA ARG A 67 -9.75 2.08 27.73
C ARG A 67 -10.48 1.99 29.08
N PRO A 68 -11.67 2.59 29.29
CA PRO A 68 -12.38 2.47 30.56
C PRO A 68 -12.80 1.03 30.88
N ARG A 69 -13.18 0.25 29.87
CA ARG A 69 -13.55 -1.17 30.02
C ARG A 69 -12.36 -2.01 30.45
N ILE A 70 -11.22 -1.84 29.78
CA ILE A 70 -9.96 -2.52 30.09
C ILE A 70 -9.52 -2.19 31.51
N GLU A 71 -9.42 -0.90 31.84
CA GLU A 71 -8.99 -0.45 33.16
C GLU A 71 -9.92 -0.97 34.26
N GLY A 72 -11.23 -0.99 34.01
CA GLY A 72 -12.22 -1.55 34.92
C GLY A 72 -12.01 -3.05 35.18
N ARG A 73 -11.76 -3.86 34.13
CA ARG A 73 -11.50 -5.30 34.26
C ARG A 73 -10.18 -5.59 34.95
N LEU A 74 -9.11 -4.86 34.59
CA LEU A 74 -7.81 -4.99 35.24
C LEU A 74 -7.87 -4.69 36.75
N LYS A 75 -8.61 -3.64 37.14
CA LYS A 75 -8.80 -3.29 38.57
C LYS A 75 -9.55 -4.38 39.35
N ARG A 76 -10.39 -5.17 38.69
CA ARG A 76 -11.12 -6.30 39.28
C ARG A 76 -10.33 -7.62 39.22
N GLY A 77 -9.15 -7.64 38.62
CA GLY A 77 -8.36 -8.86 38.44
C GLY A 77 -8.98 -9.85 37.45
N GLU A 78 -9.82 -9.37 36.52
CA GLU A 78 -10.46 -10.18 35.49
C GLU A 78 -9.54 -10.31 34.26
N ASP A 79 -9.60 -11.47 33.59
CA ASP A 79 -8.96 -11.64 32.29
C ASP A 79 -9.58 -10.69 31.26
N VAL A 80 -8.72 -9.93 30.56
CA VAL A 80 -9.15 -8.93 29.59
C VAL A 80 -9.10 -9.51 28.19
N VAL A 81 -10.21 -10.10 27.75
CA VAL A 81 -10.43 -10.43 26.33
C VAL A 81 -11.31 -9.36 25.71
N ASP A 82 -10.74 -8.57 24.80
CA ASP A 82 -11.39 -7.42 24.19
C ASP A 82 -10.84 -7.18 22.77
N GLU A 83 -11.57 -7.70 21.76
CA GLU A 83 -11.20 -7.59 20.35
C GLU A 83 -11.16 -6.14 19.86
N GLU A 84 -12.08 -5.29 20.31
CA GLU A 84 -12.10 -3.86 19.97
C GLU A 84 -10.83 -3.17 20.45
N ALA A 85 -10.41 -3.46 21.67
CA ALA A 85 -9.18 -2.92 22.23
C ALA A 85 -7.94 -3.40 21.48
N ALA A 86 -7.89 -4.69 21.11
CA ALA A 86 -6.78 -5.24 20.33
C ALA A 86 -6.70 -4.62 18.94
N ARG A 87 -7.85 -4.40 18.27
CA ARG A 87 -7.94 -3.67 16.99
C ARG A 87 -7.47 -2.23 17.14
N GLY A 88 -7.97 -1.51 18.14
CA GLY A 88 -7.55 -0.14 18.43
C GLY A 88 -6.04 -0.05 18.66
N ARG A 89 -5.45 -0.99 19.40
CA ARG A 89 -3.99 -1.02 19.60
C ARG A 89 -3.22 -1.39 18.34
N ALA A 90 -3.76 -2.25 17.47
CA ALA A 90 -3.16 -2.56 16.18
C ALA A 90 -3.14 -1.31 15.27
N LEU A 91 -4.27 -0.61 15.13
CA LEU A 91 -4.36 0.65 14.37
C LEU A 91 -3.43 1.72 14.94
N ALA A 92 -3.34 1.84 16.26
CA ALA A 92 -2.39 2.74 16.92
C ALA A 92 -0.94 2.40 16.55
N LEU A 93 -0.55 1.12 16.59
CA LEU A 93 0.80 0.71 16.19
C LEU A 93 1.08 0.95 14.70
N ILE A 94 0.08 0.79 13.85
CA ILE A 94 0.18 1.08 12.42
C ILE A 94 0.36 2.59 12.22
N PHE A 95 -0.46 3.43 12.85
CA PHE A 95 -0.31 4.88 12.86
C PHE A 95 1.08 5.30 13.37
N GLU A 96 1.49 4.82 14.55
CA GLU A 96 2.79 5.12 15.15
C GLU A 96 3.95 4.73 14.21
N HIS A 97 3.79 3.61 13.51
CA HIS A 97 4.77 3.15 12.54
C HIS A 97 4.76 4.00 11.26
N ARG A 98 3.59 4.42 10.77
CA ARG A 98 3.38 5.19 9.53
C ARG A 98 3.71 6.67 9.62
N TYR A 99 3.57 7.27 10.80
CA TYR A 99 3.80 8.71 10.95
C TYR A 99 4.98 9.01 11.87
N GLY A 100 5.57 7.98 12.49
CA GLY A 100 6.73 8.13 13.39
C GLY A 100 6.42 8.93 14.65
N VAL A 101 5.14 9.11 14.99
CA VAL A 101 4.66 9.86 16.16
C VAL A 101 3.78 8.94 17.03
N PRO A 102 3.97 8.92 18.36
CA PRO A 102 3.07 8.24 19.29
C PRO A 102 1.61 8.70 19.15
N LEU A 103 0.63 7.77 19.18
CA LEU A 103 -0.79 8.12 19.07
C LEU A 103 -1.20 9.20 20.09
N GLU A 104 -0.85 9.01 21.37
CA GLU A 104 -1.20 9.95 22.44
C GLU A 104 -0.62 11.35 22.19
N ARG A 105 0.62 11.41 21.68
CA ARG A 105 1.26 12.66 21.31
C ARG A 105 0.58 13.33 20.13
N ALA A 106 0.17 12.56 19.12
CA ALA A 106 -0.58 13.09 17.99
C ALA A 106 -1.94 13.66 18.40
N LEU A 107 -2.60 13.04 19.39
CA LEU A 107 -3.86 13.54 19.96
C LEU A 107 -3.68 14.82 20.79
N ASP A 108 -2.58 14.93 21.52
CA ASP A 108 -2.30 16.08 22.39
C ASP A 108 -1.79 17.31 21.62
N GLU A 109 -0.98 17.10 20.57
CA GLU A 109 -0.26 18.19 19.87
C GLU A 109 -1.00 18.75 18.65
N GLY A 110 -2.06 18.10 18.16
CA GLY A 110 -2.81 18.58 16.99
C GLY A 110 -1.91 18.85 15.78
N LEU A 111 -1.03 17.89 15.47
CA LEU A 111 0.05 18.07 14.48
C LEU A 111 -0.48 18.41 13.09
N GLU A 112 -0.10 19.59 12.59
CA GLU A 112 -0.19 19.98 11.18
C GLU A 112 0.79 19.15 10.34
N ILE A 113 0.30 18.54 9.27
CA ILE A 113 1.09 17.78 8.31
C ILE A 113 0.89 18.36 6.91
N ASP A 114 1.90 18.23 6.05
CA ASP A 114 1.79 18.51 4.62
C ASP A 114 0.95 17.41 3.95
N ASP A 115 -0.37 17.54 4.09
CA ASP A 115 -1.37 16.47 3.90
C ASP A 115 -1.47 15.94 2.46
N ALA A 116 -1.23 16.77 1.45
CA ALA A 116 -1.57 16.43 0.06
C ALA A 116 -0.75 15.27 -0.51
N THR A 117 0.52 15.18 -0.13
CA THR A 117 1.44 14.13 -0.59
C THR A 117 1.13 12.79 0.06
N GLU A 118 0.86 12.84 1.37
CA GLU A 118 0.61 11.65 2.17
C GLU A 118 -0.78 11.06 1.87
N GLU A 119 -1.78 11.92 1.65
CA GLU A 119 -3.11 11.54 1.18
C GLU A 119 -3.04 10.82 -0.19
N SER A 120 -2.26 11.37 -1.13
CA SER A 120 -2.07 10.74 -2.44
C SER A 120 -1.44 9.35 -2.34
N ASN A 121 -0.43 9.18 -1.48
CA ASN A 121 0.22 7.90 -1.25
C ASN A 121 -0.74 6.88 -0.61
N LEU A 122 -1.52 7.29 0.39
CA LEU A 122 -2.52 6.44 1.04
C LEU A 122 -3.62 6.01 0.06
N GLN A 123 -4.06 6.93 -0.80
CA GLN A 123 -5.04 6.64 -1.84
C GLN A 123 -4.51 5.58 -2.83
N ILE A 124 -3.24 5.65 -3.24
CA ILE A 124 -2.61 4.63 -4.09
C ILE A 124 -2.58 3.28 -3.36
N GLU A 125 -2.08 3.24 -2.11
CA GLU A 125 -2.01 2.01 -1.31
C GLU A 125 -3.40 1.38 -1.07
N ARG A 126 -4.44 2.20 -0.92
CA ARG A 126 -5.82 1.74 -0.80
C ARG A 126 -6.29 1.04 -2.07
N VAL A 127 -5.99 1.59 -3.24
CA VAL A 127 -6.35 0.96 -4.52
C VAL A 127 -5.63 -0.37 -4.70
N LEU A 128 -4.33 -0.43 -4.38
CA LEU A 128 -3.57 -1.68 -4.45
C LEU A 128 -4.19 -2.76 -3.55
N ARG A 129 -4.59 -2.40 -2.33
CA ARG A 129 -5.29 -3.30 -1.40
C ARG A 129 -6.65 -3.74 -1.90
N GLN A 130 -7.46 -2.82 -2.42
CA GLN A 130 -8.79 -3.14 -2.98
C GLN A 130 -8.71 -4.11 -4.17
N LEU A 131 -7.62 -4.06 -4.94
CA LEU A 131 -7.35 -4.99 -6.03
C LEU A 131 -6.82 -6.35 -5.54
N GLY A 132 -6.59 -6.52 -4.23
CA GLY A 132 -6.04 -7.74 -3.64
C GLY A 132 -4.58 -7.98 -4.01
N LEU A 133 -3.86 -6.93 -4.42
CA LEU A 133 -2.45 -7.03 -4.82
C LEU A 133 -1.57 -7.00 -3.57
N ALA A 134 -0.86 -8.09 -3.30
CA ALA A 134 0.21 -8.09 -2.30
C ALA A 134 1.41 -7.32 -2.86
N TYR A 135 1.83 -6.25 -2.17
CA TYR A 135 2.93 -5.40 -2.63
C TYR A 135 4.03 -5.28 -1.57
N SER A 136 5.26 -5.09 -2.04
CA SER A 136 6.39 -4.64 -1.26
C SER A 136 6.63 -3.16 -1.51
N VAL A 137 7.17 -2.45 -0.53
CA VAL A 137 7.56 -1.06 -0.72
C VAL A 137 9.07 -0.95 -0.77
N LEU A 138 9.58 -0.33 -1.83
CA LEU A 138 11.00 -0.12 -2.05
C LEU A 138 11.48 1.18 -1.42
N ASP A 139 10.69 2.25 -1.55
CA ASP A 139 10.96 3.57 -0.98
C ASP A 139 9.67 4.34 -0.71
N GLU A 140 9.77 5.54 -0.15
CA GLU A 140 8.66 6.46 -0.03
C GLU A 140 8.04 6.77 -1.41
N GLY A 141 6.74 6.51 -1.53
CA GLY A 141 6.02 6.64 -2.79
C GLY A 141 6.40 5.59 -3.85
N HIS A 142 7.12 4.50 -3.52
CA HIS A 142 7.54 3.49 -4.50
C HIS A 142 7.21 2.07 -4.08
N TRP A 143 6.19 1.49 -4.68
CA TRP A 143 5.71 0.12 -4.45
C TRP A 143 6.13 -0.81 -5.59
N VAL A 144 6.22 -2.10 -5.31
CA VAL A 144 6.45 -3.17 -6.28
C VAL A 144 5.59 -4.38 -5.93
N PHE A 145 5.00 -5.02 -6.91
CA PHE A 145 4.30 -6.29 -6.74
C PHE A 145 4.60 -7.23 -7.89
N GLU A 146 4.42 -8.52 -7.66
CA GLU A 146 4.66 -9.54 -8.68
C GLU A 146 3.34 -9.93 -9.36
N LEU A 147 3.34 -9.90 -10.69
CA LEU A 147 2.40 -10.63 -11.53
C LEU A 147 3.07 -11.92 -12.01
N GLU A 148 2.30 -12.92 -12.46
CA GLU A 148 2.80 -14.26 -12.80
C GLU A 148 4.05 -14.29 -13.71
N ALA A 149 4.20 -13.29 -14.58
CA ALA A 149 5.31 -13.20 -15.52
C ALA A 149 6.16 -11.92 -15.40
N ALA A 150 5.87 -11.00 -14.47
CA ALA A 150 6.59 -9.73 -14.39
C ALA A 150 6.45 -9.00 -13.05
N SER A 151 7.51 -8.30 -12.66
CA SER A 151 7.50 -7.37 -11.53
C SER A 151 6.96 -6.01 -11.99
N VAL A 152 5.94 -5.50 -11.31
CA VAL A 152 5.31 -4.21 -11.62
C VAL A 152 5.65 -3.21 -10.52
N HIS A 153 6.24 -2.09 -10.93
CA HIS A 153 6.58 -0.97 -10.08
C HIS A 153 5.50 0.11 -10.18
N VAL A 154 5.18 0.71 -9.04
CA VAL A 154 4.30 1.87 -8.92
C VAL A 154 5.07 2.95 -8.19
N ARG A 155 5.34 4.08 -8.82
CA ARG A 155 6.17 5.15 -8.26
C ARG A 155 5.52 6.52 -8.37
N HIS A 156 5.22 7.12 -7.24
CA HIS A 156 4.68 8.47 -7.11
C HIS A 156 5.83 9.48 -6.99
N TYR A 157 5.96 10.34 -8.02
CA TYR A 157 6.89 11.44 -8.06
C TYR A 157 6.19 12.74 -7.65
N VAL A 158 6.20 13.01 -6.35
CA VAL A 158 5.54 14.16 -5.73
C VAL A 158 5.93 15.48 -6.39
N ALA A 159 7.22 15.74 -6.52
CA ALA A 159 7.74 16.97 -7.12
C ALA A 159 7.34 17.15 -8.60
N ALA A 160 7.09 16.03 -9.31
CA ALA A 160 6.66 16.04 -10.70
C ALA A 160 5.14 15.95 -10.85
N GLY A 161 4.38 15.79 -9.75
CA GLY A 161 2.93 15.62 -9.77
C GLY A 161 2.48 14.45 -10.64
N SER A 162 3.17 13.31 -10.59
CA SER A 162 2.82 12.14 -11.40
C SER A 162 3.04 10.81 -10.68
N LEU A 163 2.22 9.82 -11.03
CA LEU A 163 2.33 8.42 -10.68
C LEU A 163 2.72 7.61 -11.92
N ASP A 164 3.86 6.96 -11.87
CA ASP A 164 4.29 6.01 -12.88
C ASP A 164 3.97 4.59 -12.45
N VAL A 165 3.39 3.81 -13.35
CA VAL A 165 3.26 2.37 -13.25
C VAL A 165 4.09 1.77 -14.37
N TYR A 166 5.03 0.88 -14.06
CA TYR A 166 5.86 0.31 -15.10
C TYR A 166 6.36 -1.09 -14.77
N SER A 167 6.70 -1.84 -15.81
CA SER A 167 7.31 -3.16 -15.69
C SER A 167 8.40 -3.32 -16.76
N PRO A 168 9.62 -3.72 -16.39
CA PRO A 168 10.66 -4.06 -17.37
C PRO A 168 10.21 -5.23 -18.24
N VAL A 169 10.39 -5.08 -19.55
CA VAL A 169 9.96 -6.06 -20.55
C VAL A 169 11.16 -6.74 -21.21
N ARG A 170 12.19 -5.96 -21.57
CA ARG A 170 13.40 -6.46 -22.24
C ARG A 170 14.56 -5.49 -22.07
N LEU A 171 15.78 -5.96 -22.26
CA LEU A 171 16.95 -5.10 -22.44
C LEU A 171 16.85 -4.35 -23.77
N TRP A 172 17.24 -3.07 -23.77
CA TRP A 172 17.18 -2.18 -24.94
C TRP A 172 18.11 -2.64 -26.08
N GLU A 173 19.22 -3.31 -25.75
CA GLU A 173 20.25 -3.72 -26.73
C GLU A 173 19.96 -5.07 -27.42
N GLU A 174 18.89 -5.78 -27.04
CA GLU A 174 18.50 -7.03 -27.67
C GLU A 174 17.56 -6.79 -28.88
N ASP A 175 18.08 -7.04 -30.09
CA ASP A 175 17.40 -7.01 -31.39
C ASP A 175 16.74 -5.68 -31.83
N GLU A 176 17.38 -5.01 -32.79
CA GLU A 176 16.88 -3.77 -33.42
C GLU A 176 15.53 -3.96 -34.13
N ASP A 177 15.16 -5.19 -34.52
CA ASP A 177 13.93 -5.50 -35.27
C ASP A 177 12.68 -5.64 -34.39
N VAL A 178 12.82 -6.03 -33.11
CA VAL A 178 11.69 -6.23 -32.18
C VAL A 178 11.24 -4.90 -31.56
N SER A 179 12.18 -3.97 -31.36
CA SER A 179 11.92 -2.66 -30.76
C SER A 179 10.83 -1.85 -31.51
N PRO A 180 10.85 -1.76 -32.86
CA PRO A 180 9.76 -1.12 -33.62
C PRO A 180 8.40 -1.82 -33.51
N LEU A 181 8.35 -3.15 -33.39
CA LEU A 181 7.11 -3.90 -33.24
C LEU A 181 6.45 -3.63 -31.88
N LEU A 182 7.26 -3.54 -30.82
CA LEU A 182 6.81 -3.18 -29.48
C LEU A 182 6.32 -1.73 -29.41
N LEU A 183 7.00 -0.79 -30.06
CA LEU A 183 6.58 0.61 -30.13
C LEU A 183 5.23 0.79 -30.85
N ARG A 184 4.85 -0.11 -31.76
CA ARG A 184 3.51 -0.10 -32.41
C ARG A 184 2.37 -0.40 -31.43
N GLN A 185 2.66 -0.96 -30.26
CA GLN A 185 1.67 -1.21 -29.20
C GLN A 185 1.32 0.07 -28.42
N ASN A 186 2.00 1.20 -28.67
CA ASN A 186 1.74 2.45 -27.98
C ASN A 186 0.35 3.00 -28.33
N GLY A 187 -0.53 3.04 -27.33
CA GLY A 187 -1.93 3.47 -27.48
C GLY A 187 -2.15 4.98 -27.45
N GLY A 188 -1.10 5.77 -27.17
CA GLY A 188 -1.17 7.22 -27.03
C GLY A 188 -1.57 7.68 -25.62
N SER A 189 -2.21 8.85 -25.53
CA SER A 189 -2.66 9.46 -24.26
C SER A 189 -4.17 9.64 -24.27
N VAL A 190 -4.86 9.12 -23.26
CA VAL A 190 -6.32 9.30 -23.08
C VAL A 190 -6.56 9.90 -21.70
N ALA A 191 -7.34 10.99 -21.66
CA ALA A 191 -7.76 11.65 -20.42
C ALA A 191 -6.60 12.00 -19.45
N GLY A 192 -5.46 12.46 -19.98
CA GLY A 192 -4.31 12.85 -19.16
C GLY A 192 -3.42 11.68 -18.70
N ALA A 193 -3.82 10.43 -18.97
CA ALA A 193 -3.00 9.25 -18.74
C ALA A 193 -2.33 8.76 -20.02
N PHE A 194 -1.03 8.51 -19.95
CA PHE A 194 -0.24 7.93 -21.04
C PHE A 194 0.03 6.46 -20.75
N TRP A 195 0.02 5.61 -21.79
CA TRP A 195 0.61 4.27 -21.68
C TRP A 195 1.29 3.82 -22.98
N GLY A 196 2.34 3.03 -22.84
CA GLY A 196 3.12 2.50 -23.96
C GLY A 196 4.43 1.87 -23.50
N ILE A 197 5.19 1.39 -24.47
CA ILE A 197 6.56 0.94 -24.31
C ILE A 197 7.49 2.15 -24.31
N CYS A 198 8.25 2.31 -23.23
CA CYS A 198 9.11 3.46 -22.99
C CYS A 198 10.39 3.07 -22.24
N THR A 199 11.43 3.91 -22.32
CA THR A 199 12.62 3.81 -21.47
C THR A 199 12.84 5.14 -20.76
N PHE A 200 13.42 5.10 -19.57
CA PHE A 200 13.67 6.26 -18.71
C PHE A 200 14.78 5.95 -17.72
N GLU A 201 15.37 6.97 -17.11
CA GLU A 201 16.59 6.84 -16.29
C GLU A 201 16.48 5.78 -15.19
N SER A 202 15.32 5.67 -14.52
CA SER A 202 15.10 4.67 -13.47
C SER A 202 14.76 3.27 -13.98
N ALA A 203 14.54 3.08 -15.28
CA ALA A 203 14.40 1.77 -15.92
C ALA A 203 15.75 1.09 -16.21
N GLY A 204 16.87 1.82 -16.10
CA GLY A 204 18.18 1.35 -16.55
C GLY A 204 18.17 1.03 -18.04
N ASP A 205 18.85 -0.04 -18.44
CA ASP A 205 18.98 -0.45 -19.84
C ASP A 205 17.78 -1.26 -20.36
N HIS A 206 16.59 -1.02 -19.83
CA HIS A 206 15.38 -1.77 -20.20
C HIS A 206 14.37 -0.93 -20.98
N LEU A 207 13.71 -1.61 -21.91
CA LEU A 207 12.38 -1.25 -22.40
C LEU A 207 11.36 -1.66 -21.34
N CYS A 208 10.49 -0.72 -20.98
CA CYS A 208 9.44 -0.94 -20.00
C CYS A 208 8.07 -0.79 -20.64
N ALA A 209 7.12 -1.62 -20.23
CA ALA A 209 5.71 -1.30 -20.32
C ALA A 209 5.39 -0.23 -19.28
N CYS A 210 4.84 0.90 -19.69
CA CYS A 210 4.67 2.08 -18.87
C CYS A 210 3.22 2.58 -18.92
N ALA A 211 2.74 3.11 -17.80
CA ALA A 211 1.60 4.00 -17.72
C ALA A 211 1.92 5.16 -16.75
N ARG A 212 1.41 6.36 -17.04
CA ARG A 212 1.57 7.54 -16.18
C ARG A 212 0.21 8.18 -15.93
N VAL A 213 -0.04 8.56 -14.68
CA VAL A 213 -1.23 9.27 -14.22
C VAL A 213 -0.79 10.55 -13.52
N ALA A 214 -1.42 11.70 -13.81
CA ALA A 214 -1.15 12.92 -13.07
C ALA A 214 -1.65 12.82 -11.62
N THR A 215 -0.90 13.36 -10.65
CA THR A 215 -1.29 13.32 -9.22
C THR A 215 -2.66 13.97 -9.00
N ALA A 216 -2.97 15.04 -9.75
CA ALA A 216 -4.27 15.72 -9.70
C ALA A 216 -5.46 14.83 -10.15
N ASP A 217 -5.20 13.77 -10.92
CA ASP A 217 -6.20 12.85 -11.47
C ASP A 217 -6.16 11.47 -10.78
N LEU A 218 -5.51 11.37 -9.61
CA LEU A 218 -5.41 10.15 -8.83
C LEU A 218 -6.78 9.73 -8.28
N GLN A 219 -7.42 8.84 -9.02
CA GLN A 219 -8.64 8.16 -8.64
C GLN A 219 -8.43 6.65 -8.77
N ALA A 220 -9.25 5.88 -8.04
CA ALA A 220 -9.15 4.42 -8.06
C ALA A 220 -9.26 3.83 -9.47
N ALA A 221 -10.13 4.40 -10.31
CA ALA A 221 -10.28 4.01 -11.69
C ALA A 221 -9.02 4.28 -12.52
N SER A 222 -8.38 5.45 -12.35
CA SER A 222 -7.16 5.83 -13.07
C SER A 222 -5.98 4.91 -12.74
N VAL A 223 -5.79 4.60 -11.46
CA VAL A 223 -4.72 3.69 -11.00
C VAL A 223 -4.99 2.27 -11.49
N SER A 224 -6.24 1.78 -11.37
CA SER A 224 -6.62 0.44 -11.85
C SER A 224 -6.44 0.31 -13.37
N PHE A 225 -6.79 1.36 -14.14
CA PHE A 225 -6.60 1.39 -15.57
C PHE A 225 -5.10 1.37 -15.95
N ALA A 226 -4.27 2.18 -15.28
CA ALA A 226 -2.83 2.19 -15.51
C ALA A 226 -2.20 0.80 -15.26
N LEU A 227 -2.60 0.12 -14.18
CA LEU A 227 -2.15 -1.24 -13.86
C LEU A 227 -2.58 -2.24 -14.94
N ALA A 228 -3.84 -2.20 -15.38
CA ALA A 228 -4.34 -3.07 -16.44
C ALA A 228 -3.64 -2.84 -17.78
N SER A 229 -3.36 -1.57 -18.13
CA SER A 229 -2.63 -1.23 -19.35
C SER A 229 -1.21 -1.76 -19.35
N VAL A 230 -0.49 -1.64 -18.23
CA VAL A 230 0.87 -2.20 -18.09
C VAL A 230 0.83 -3.73 -18.20
N ALA A 231 -0.10 -4.40 -17.52
CA ALA A 231 -0.25 -5.85 -17.61
C ALA A 231 -0.55 -6.32 -19.05
N ALA A 232 -1.41 -5.60 -19.78
CA ALA A 232 -1.72 -5.89 -21.18
C ALA A 232 -0.50 -5.71 -22.10
N LEU A 233 0.30 -4.66 -21.88
CA LEU A 233 1.52 -4.40 -22.65
C LEU A 233 2.59 -5.46 -22.38
N VAL A 234 2.76 -5.90 -21.13
CA VAL A 234 3.67 -7.01 -20.78
C VAL A 234 3.24 -8.29 -21.51
N ALA A 235 1.94 -8.62 -21.51
CA ALA A 235 1.43 -9.80 -22.21
C ALA A 235 1.52 -9.69 -23.75
N ALA A 236 1.43 -8.47 -24.31
CA ALA A 236 1.65 -8.23 -25.73
C ALA A 236 3.14 -8.42 -26.10
N ALA A 237 4.04 -7.93 -25.26
CA ALA A 237 5.48 -8.05 -25.50
C ALA A 237 5.98 -9.49 -25.37
N ALA A 238 5.48 -10.25 -24.40
CA ALA A 238 5.79 -11.68 -24.29
C ALA A 238 5.42 -12.45 -25.57
N ARG A 239 4.23 -12.19 -26.13
CA ARG A 239 3.79 -12.82 -27.40
C ARG A 239 4.65 -12.42 -28.59
N ALA A 240 5.08 -11.16 -28.66
CA ALA A 240 5.95 -10.70 -29.74
C ALA A 240 7.33 -11.38 -29.71
N ALA A 241 7.80 -11.82 -28.55
CA ALA A 241 9.05 -12.57 -28.40
C ALA A 241 8.92 -14.07 -28.73
N ASP A 242 7.71 -14.64 -28.70
CA ASP A 242 7.46 -16.06 -29.05
C ASP A 242 7.25 -16.28 -30.56
N ASP A 243 6.97 -15.21 -31.32
CA ASP A 243 6.71 -15.26 -32.77
C ASP A 243 8.02 -15.14 -33.62
N ASP A 244 9.18 -14.90 -32.99
CA ASP A 244 10.53 -14.89 -33.59
C ASP A 244 11.28 -16.23 -33.40
#